data_AF-A0A0Q6YHK4-F1
#
_entry.id   AF-A0A0Q6YHK4-F1
#
_cell.length_a   1.000
_cell.length_b   1.000
_cell.length_c   1.000
_cell.angle_alpha   90.00
_cell.angle_beta   90.00
_cell.angle_gamma   90.00
#
_symmetry.space_group_name_H-M   'P 1'
#
loop_
_entity.id
_entity.type
_entity.pdbx_description
1 polymer ?
#
loop_
_entity_poly.entity_id
_entity_poly.type
_entity_poly.pdbx_seq_one_letter_code
_entity_poly.pdbx_strand_id
1 'polypeptide(L)'
;MTAEHDGLDALMAAITDEPLPGSAAADPAFLAEHRSAQDDVALLREQLRIIGETLTEAAPAAKPVPLRPSRARRHARTFAFGTLAVAAVASVVTGLGWLLGHSGADSLSSADSKSSKAESGVRFGSPSYLACAATVAEGEVTVVKELPTTGELQVTVHVTHSYKPTRGVANLTYVISEYDLPEPLAKGTRVLFGVPQGSPSPDHWVVGEQEIARERAWITASLPASRGVTC
;
A
#
# COMPACT_ATOMS: atom_id res chain seq x y z
N MET A 1 26.14 -22.19 21.35
CA MET A 1 27.47 -21.56 21.49
C MET A 1 28.20 -21.91 20.23
N THR A 2 28.07 -21.06 19.20
CA THR A 2 28.82 -21.17 17.96
C THR A 2 30.30 -20.94 18.29
N ALA A 3 31.17 -21.82 17.83
CA ALA A 3 32.60 -21.70 18.03
C ALA A 3 33.09 -20.57 17.10
N GLU A 4 33.05 -19.34 17.61
CA GLU A 4 33.60 -18.16 16.96
C GLU A 4 35.13 -18.32 16.89
N HIS A 5 35.62 -18.90 15.80
CA HIS A 5 37.04 -18.94 15.46
C HIS A 5 37.36 -17.72 14.60
N ASP A 6 37.92 -16.68 15.22
CA ASP A 6 38.77 -15.64 14.60
C ASP A 6 38.39 -15.24 13.15
N GLY A 7 37.11 -14.87 12.94
CA GLY A 7 36.64 -14.25 11.69
C GLY A 7 36.32 -15.18 10.51
N LEU A 8 36.35 -16.51 10.67
CA LEU A 8 35.95 -17.46 9.63
C LEU A 8 34.62 -18.13 9.98
N ASP A 9 33.56 -17.69 9.31
CA ASP A 9 32.24 -18.32 9.39
C ASP A 9 32.15 -19.48 8.37
N ALA A 10 31.79 -20.66 8.86
CA ALA A 10 31.65 -21.89 8.05
C ALA A 10 30.60 -21.73 6.95
N LEU A 11 29.54 -20.95 7.20
CA LEU A 11 28.52 -20.65 6.19
C LEU A 11 29.08 -19.75 5.09
N MET A 12 29.83 -18.70 5.45
CA MET A 12 30.45 -17.81 4.47
C MET A 12 31.42 -18.55 3.56
N ALA A 13 32.24 -19.45 4.10
CA ALA A 13 33.15 -20.29 3.29
C ALA A 13 32.38 -21.20 2.31
N ALA A 14 31.27 -21.81 2.73
CA ALA A 14 30.42 -22.64 1.87
C ALA A 14 29.73 -21.84 0.74
N ILE A 15 29.37 -20.58 1.00
CA ILE A 15 28.75 -19.70 0.01
C ILE A 15 29.77 -19.28 -1.06
N THR A 16 31.00 -18.94 -0.65
CA THR A 16 32.06 -18.45 -1.56
C THR A 16 32.85 -19.55 -2.27
N ASP A 17 32.70 -20.81 -1.84
CA ASP A 17 33.47 -21.96 -2.34
C ASP A 17 34.99 -21.77 -2.17
N GLU A 18 35.38 -21.04 -1.13
CA GLU A 18 36.78 -20.72 -0.84
C GLU A 18 37.47 -21.87 -0.08
N PRO A 19 38.71 -22.25 -0.44
CA PRO A 19 39.40 -23.34 0.24
C PRO A 19 39.65 -23.01 1.72
N LEU A 20 39.37 -23.99 2.59
CA LEU A 20 39.54 -23.81 4.03
C LEU A 20 41.01 -23.59 4.41
N PRO A 21 41.34 -22.57 5.22
CA PRO A 21 42.70 -22.35 5.70
C PRO A 21 43.13 -23.51 6.62
N GLY A 22 44.43 -23.79 6.65
CA GLY A 22 44.97 -24.95 7.37
C GLY A 22 44.66 -25.00 8.88
N SER A 23 44.42 -23.85 9.51
CA SER A 23 43.96 -23.76 10.91
C SER A 23 42.52 -24.25 11.10
N ALA A 24 41.63 -23.98 10.13
CA ALA A 24 40.23 -24.43 10.16
C ALA A 24 40.09 -25.93 9.82
N ALA A 25 41.02 -26.47 9.02
CA ALA A 25 41.07 -27.90 8.71
C ALA A 25 41.43 -28.79 9.92
N ALA A 26 41.94 -28.20 11.00
CA ALA A 26 42.29 -28.90 12.23
C ALA A 26 41.12 -28.97 13.26
N ASP A 27 40.07 -28.17 13.08
CA ASP A 27 38.91 -28.16 13.98
C ASP A 27 37.78 -29.05 13.46
N PRO A 28 37.50 -30.21 14.11
CA PRO A 28 36.44 -31.12 13.68
C PRO A 28 35.03 -30.53 13.82
N ALA A 29 34.81 -29.59 14.74
CA ALA A 29 33.51 -28.95 14.91
C ALA A 29 33.21 -28.00 13.75
N PHE A 30 34.19 -27.17 13.39
CA PHE A 30 34.13 -26.31 12.21
C PHE A 30 33.90 -27.10 10.92
N LEU A 31 34.62 -28.23 10.73
CA LEU A 31 34.44 -29.07 9.53
C LEU A 31 33.05 -29.72 9.45
N ALA A 32 32.44 -30.07 10.58
CA ALA A 32 31.09 -30.60 10.63
C ALA A 32 30.06 -29.51 10.26
N GLU A 33 30.25 -28.30 10.78
CA GLU A 33 29.40 -27.15 10.49
C GLU A 33 29.51 -26.71 9.02
N HIS A 34 30.73 -26.66 8.48
CA HIS A 34 30.97 -26.37 7.06
C HIS A 34 30.30 -27.41 6.15
N ARG A 35 30.36 -28.70 6.50
CA ARG A 35 29.67 -29.74 5.72
C ARG A 35 28.16 -29.58 5.75
N SER A 36 27.58 -29.28 6.92
CA SER A 36 26.15 -28.97 7.04
C SER A 36 25.77 -27.77 6.17
N ALA A 37 26.58 -26.70 6.21
CA ALA A 37 26.36 -25.52 5.39
C ALA A 37 26.46 -25.82 3.89
N GLN A 38 27.39 -26.67 3.46
CA GLN A 38 27.50 -27.12 2.07
C GLN A 38 26.26 -27.90 1.62
N ASP A 39 25.72 -28.79 2.46
CA ASP A 39 24.50 -29.55 2.18
C ASP A 39 23.29 -28.60 2.01
N ASP A 40 23.15 -27.59 2.89
CA ASP A 40 22.08 -26.59 2.82
C ASP A 40 22.21 -25.71 1.56
N VAL A 41 23.41 -25.22 1.26
CA VAL A 41 23.67 -24.42 0.04
C VAL A 41 23.41 -25.25 -1.22
N ALA A 42 23.73 -26.54 -1.23
CA ALA A 42 23.43 -27.44 -2.35
C ALA A 42 21.92 -27.58 -2.58
N LEU A 43 21.13 -27.72 -1.50
CA LEU A 43 19.67 -27.74 -1.58
C LEU A 43 19.10 -26.44 -2.15
N LEU A 44 19.59 -25.28 -1.70
CA LEU A 44 19.15 -23.98 -2.21
C LEU A 44 19.48 -23.79 -3.69
N ARG A 45 20.68 -24.20 -4.12
CA ARG A 45 21.08 -24.16 -5.54
C ARG A 45 20.17 -25.01 -6.41
N GLU A 46 19.74 -26.17 -5.93
CA GLU A 46 18.81 -27.04 -6.63
C GLU A 46 17.42 -26.42 -6.76
N GLN A 47 16.89 -25.79 -5.70
CA GLN A 47 15.62 -25.09 -5.75
C GLN A 47 15.65 -23.90 -6.72
N LEU A 48 16.76 -23.14 -6.72
CA LEU A 48 16.94 -22.03 -7.66
C LEU A 48 17.04 -22.51 -9.11
N ARG A 49 17.65 -23.67 -9.36
CA ARG A 49 17.70 -24.28 -10.69
C ARG A 49 16.30 -24.59 -11.21
N ILE A 50 15.43 -25.17 -10.37
CA ILE A 50 14.03 -25.47 -10.73
C ILE A 50 13.28 -24.18 -11.08
N ILE A 51 13.39 -23.14 -10.25
CA ILE A 51 12.74 -21.84 -10.52
C ILE A 51 13.26 -21.24 -11.83
N GLY A 52 14.58 -21.25 -12.05
CA GLY A 52 15.20 -20.75 -13.27
C GLY A 52 14.70 -21.46 -14.54
N GLU A 53 14.54 -22.78 -14.47
CA GLU A 53 13.98 -23.58 -15.57
C GLU A 53 12.54 -23.17 -15.88
N THR A 54 11.69 -23.01 -14.86
CA THR A 54 10.30 -22.57 -15.06
C THR A 54 10.19 -21.15 -15.65
N LEU A 55 11.10 -20.25 -15.27
CA LEU A 55 11.12 -18.88 -15.78
C LEU A 55 11.65 -18.77 -17.21
N THR A 56 12.48 -19.73 -17.63
CA THR A 56 13.09 -19.74 -18.96
C THR A 56 12.23 -20.51 -19.97
N GLU A 57 11.26 -21.30 -19.51
CA GLU A 57 10.30 -21.99 -20.38
C GLU A 57 9.44 -20.97 -21.15
N ALA A 58 9.65 -20.92 -22.48
CA ALA A 58 9.01 -19.95 -23.34
C ALA A 58 7.49 -20.20 -23.42
N ALA A 59 6.69 -19.18 -23.14
CA ALA A 59 5.24 -19.25 -23.29
C ALA A 59 4.84 -19.64 -24.73
N PRO A 60 3.86 -20.54 -24.91
CA PRO A 60 3.44 -20.97 -26.24
C PRO A 60 2.96 -19.78 -27.07
N ALA A 61 3.46 -19.67 -28.30
CA ALA A 61 3.16 -18.56 -29.21
C ALA A 61 1.65 -18.39 -29.39
N ALA A 62 1.11 -17.25 -28.96
CA ALA A 62 -0.29 -16.91 -29.12
C ALA A 62 -0.66 -16.84 -30.61
N LYS A 63 -1.62 -17.68 -31.01
CA LYS A 63 -2.17 -17.69 -32.38
C LYS A 63 -2.89 -16.35 -32.63
N PRO A 64 -2.60 -15.64 -33.74
CA PRO A 64 -3.15 -14.30 -33.96
C PRO A 64 -4.66 -14.36 -34.15
N VAL A 65 -5.39 -13.56 -33.35
CA VAL A 65 -6.83 -13.34 -33.46
C VAL A 65 -7.07 -12.23 -34.49
N PRO A 66 -7.90 -12.44 -35.53
CA PRO A 66 -8.15 -11.42 -36.54
C PRO A 66 -9.00 -10.27 -35.99
N LEU A 67 -8.52 -9.04 -36.20
CA LEU A 67 -9.22 -7.80 -35.84
C LEU A 67 -10.40 -7.56 -36.80
N ARG A 68 -11.62 -7.44 -36.25
CA ARG A 68 -12.80 -6.98 -37.02
C ARG A 68 -12.79 -5.45 -37.13
N PRO A 69 -13.10 -4.87 -38.32
CA PRO A 69 -13.18 -3.42 -38.47
C PRO A 69 -14.44 -2.84 -37.81
N SER A 70 -14.26 -1.81 -37.00
CA SER A 70 -15.36 -1.05 -36.39
C SER A 70 -16.01 -0.13 -37.43
N ARG A 71 -17.27 -0.43 -37.78
CA ARG A 71 -18.15 0.52 -38.46
C ARG A 71 -18.92 1.31 -37.40
N ALA A 72 -18.45 2.51 -37.05
CA ALA A 72 -19.28 3.50 -36.38
C ALA A 72 -19.10 4.84 -37.09
N ARG A 73 -20.02 5.06 -38.03
CA ARG A 73 -20.12 6.19 -38.94
C ARG A 73 -20.98 7.26 -38.26
N ARG A 74 -20.49 8.50 -38.23
CA ARG A 74 -21.23 9.78 -38.34
C ARG A 74 -22.68 9.81 -37.80
N HIS A 75 -22.87 10.41 -36.62
CA HIS A 75 -24.07 11.18 -36.26
C HIS A 75 -23.64 12.35 -35.36
N ALA A 76 -23.57 13.57 -35.91
CA ALA A 76 -24.54 14.66 -35.68
C ALA A 76 -24.34 15.31 -34.29
N ARG A 77 -23.66 16.45 -34.20
CA ARG A 77 -24.21 17.83 -34.29
C ARG A 77 -25.34 18.10 -33.28
N THR A 78 -25.18 19.26 -32.64
CA THR A 78 -26.14 20.08 -31.89
C THR A 78 -26.65 19.59 -30.55
N PHE A 79 -26.11 20.19 -29.48
CA PHE A 79 -26.97 20.79 -28.44
C PHE A 79 -26.39 22.16 -28.06
N ALA A 80 -27.22 23.18 -28.29
CA ALA A 80 -27.06 24.54 -27.82
C ALA A 80 -28.21 24.82 -26.84
N PHE A 81 -27.88 25.22 -25.61
CA PHE A 81 -28.72 25.89 -24.61
C PHE A 81 -27.72 26.52 -23.61
N GLY A 82 -27.71 27.78 -23.19
CA GLY A 82 -28.75 28.81 -23.16
C GLY A 82 -29.09 29.16 -21.71
N THR A 83 -28.57 30.30 -21.21
CA THR A 83 -29.10 31.15 -20.08
C THR A 83 -29.10 30.55 -18.65
N LEU A 84 -29.05 31.24 -17.50
CA LEU A 84 -28.86 32.62 -17.00
C LEU A 84 -29.02 32.54 -15.46
N ALA A 85 -28.40 33.45 -14.69
CA ALA A 85 -28.86 34.02 -13.40
C ALA A 85 -27.80 34.08 -12.29
N VAL A 86 -27.31 35.30 -12.07
CA VAL A 86 -26.66 35.77 -10.84
C VAL A 86 -27.75 36.04 -9.80
N ALA A 87 -27.54 35.58 -8.56
CA ALA A 87 -28.19 36.16 -7.39
C ALA A 87 -27.26 36.00 -6.17
N ALA A 88 -26.49 37.05 -5.88
CA ALA A 88 -25.80 37.21 -4.61
C ALA A 88 -26.79 37.84 -3.62
N VAL A 89 -27.04 37.17 -2.49
CA VAL A 89 -27.65 37.79 -1.31
C VAL A 89 -26.89 37.32 -0.08
N ALA A 90 -26.17 38.25 0.53
CA ALA A 90 -25.58 38.10 1.85
C ALA A 90 -26.67 38.27 2.93
N SER A 91 -26.64 37.42 3.96
CA SER A 91 -27.21 37.78 5.26
C SER A 91 -26.45 37.07 6.37
N VAL A 92 -25.85 37.88 7.24
CA VAL A 92 -25.32 37.53 8.55
C VAL A 92 -26.48 37.60 9.54
N VAL A 93 -26.71 36.55 10.32
CA VAL A 93 -27.45 36.63 11.60
C VAL A 93 -26.75 35.72 12.61
N THR A 94 -26.22 36.36 13.65
CA THR A 94 -26.04 35.94 15.07
C THR A 94 -26.73 34.62 15.46
N GLY A 95 -26.10 33.70 16.19
CA GLY A 95 -25.47 33.93 17.49
C GLY A 95 -26.50 33.84 18.61
N LEU A 96 -26.31 32.89 19.54
CA LEU A 96 -26.98 32.66 20.84
C LEU A 96 -28.18 31.70 20.87
N GLY A 97 -27.86 30.44 21.12
CA GLY A 97 -28.72 29.40 21.72
C GLY A 97 -27.86 28.14 21.80
N TRP A 98 -27.51 27.56 22.93
CA TRP A 98 -28.27 27.43 24.17
C TRP A 98 -27.28 26.96 25.26
N LEU A 99 -27.38 27.54 26.46
CA LEU A 99 -26.61 27.17 27.64
C LEU A 99 -27.65 26.90 28.73
N LEU A 100 -27.91 25.64 29.04
CA LEU A 100 -28.46 25.14 30.31
C LEU A 100 -28.50 23.61 30.32
N GLY A 101 -27.49 23.01 30.95
CA GLY A 101 -27.61 21.88 31.86
C GLY A 101 -28.12 20.55 31.32
N HIS A 102 -27.19 19.63 31.07
CA HIS A 102 -27.29 18.28 31.64
C HIS A 102 -25.97 17.92 32.32
N SER A 103 -26.11 17.52 33.56
CA SER A 103 -25.13 17.02 34.52
C SER A 103 -24.39 15.77 34.05
N GLY A 104 -23.10 15.66 34.39
CA GLY A 104 -22.43 14.36 34.56
C GLY A 104 -21.03 14.27 33.94
N ALA A 105 -20.04 14.12 34.83
CA ALA A 105 -18.80 13.35 34.68
C ALA A 105 -17.75 13.76 33.63
N ASP A 106 -16.62 14.19 34.18
CA ASP A 106 -15.25 13.71 33.90
C ASP A 106 -14.60 13.94 32.52
N SER A 107 -13.60 14.82 32.57
CA SER A 107 -12.29 14.74 31.89
C SER A 107 -12.27 14.36 30.39
N LEU A 108 -12.10 15.38 29.55
CA LEU A 108 -11.46 15.20 28.25
C LEU A 108 -10.34 16.24 28.11
N SER A 109 -9.18 15.86 28.66
CA SER A 109 -7.89 16.40 28.23
C SER A 109 -7.61 15.96 26.80
N SER A 110 -7.01 16.88 26.04
CA SER A 110 -6.30 16.71 24.77
C SER A 110 -6.97 15.84 23.71
N ALA A 111 -7.60 16.52 22.75
CA ALA A 111 -7.59 16.03 21.38
C ALA A 111 -6.13 16.06 20.89
N ASP A 112 -5.42 14.93 21.01
CA ASP A 112 -4.18 14.69 20.28
C ASP A 112 -4.48 14.75 18.79
N SER A 113 -4.20 15.92 18.22
CA SER A 113 -4.32 16.20 16.81
C SER A 113 -3.09 15.62 16.11
N LYS A 114 -3.11 14.30 15.89
CA LYS A 114 -2.23 13.64 14.92
C LYS A 114 -3.07 12.93 13.87
N SER A 115 -3.81 13.74 13.12
CA SER A 115 -4.19 13.41 11.74
C SER A 115 -3.43 14.39 10.86
N SER A 116 -2.13 14.15 10.71
CA SER A 116 -1.26 14.98 9.90
C SER A 116 -1.73 14.99 8.44
N LYS A 117 -1.93 16.22 7.94
CA LYS A 117 -2.17 16.63 6.55
C LYS A 117 -3.62 16.57 6.03
N ALA A 118 -4.54 17.18 6.78
CA ALA A 118 -5.69 17.86 6.18
C ALA A 118 -5.37 19.37 6.03
N GLU A 119 -4.32 19.72 5.28
CA GLU A 119 -4.05 21.12 4.93
C GLU A 119 -4.04 21.27 3.41
N SER A 120 -4.98 22.09 2.91
CA SER A 120 -5.23 22.51 1.51
C SER A 120 -5.97 21.55 0.54
N GLY A 121 -6.41 20.37 0.96
CA GLY A 121 -7.02 19.36 0.08
C GLY A 121 -8.46 18.94 0.44
N VAL A 122 -9.16 18.35 -0.54
CA VAL A 122 -10.45 17.69 -0.37
C VAL A 122 -10.35 16.62 0.74
N ARG A 123 -11.27 16.64 1.73
CA ARG A 123 -11.27 15.68 2.84
C ARG A 123 -11.32 14.23 2.33
N PHE A 124 -10.47 13.38 2.88
CA PHE A 124 -10.54 11.93 2.65
C PHE A 124 -11.93 11.38 2.99
N GLY A 125 -12.45 10.52 2.12
CA GLY A 125 -13.81 9.98 2.22
C GLY A 125 -14.95 10.92 1.81
N SER A 126 -14.69 12.17 1.41
CA SER A 126 -15.72 13.03 0.82
C SER A 126 -16.17 12.53 -0.57
N PRO A 127 -17.38 12.88 -1.03
CA PRO A 127 -17.87 12.46 -2.34
C PRO A 127 -16.95 12.82 -3.52
N SER A 128 -16.33 14.00 -3.50
CA SER A 128 -15.40 14.44 -4.55
C SER A 128 -14.09 13.66 -4.54
N TYR A 129 -13.51 13.39 -3.36
CA TYR A 129 -12.34 12.52 -3.25
C TYR A 129 -12.66 11.11 -3.78
N LEU A 130 -13.76 10.52 -3.31
CA LEU A 130 -14.17 9.17 -3.69
C LEU A 130 -14.50 9.04 -5.18
N ALA A 131 -15.00 10.10 -5.82
CA ALA A 131 -15.22 10.13 -7.27
C ALA A 131 -13.88 10.03 -8.03
N CYS A 132 -12.88 10.80 -7.59
CA CYS A 132 -11.56 10.85 -8.19
C CYS A 132 -10.59 9.74 -7.76
N ALA A 133 -10.89 8.96 -6.72
CA ALA A 133 -10.03 7.84 -6.32
C ALA A 133 -10.05 6.73 -7.39
N ALA A 134 -8.93 6.07 -7.64
CA ALA A 134 -8.87 4.78 -8.34
C ALA A 134 -9.15 3.64 -7.35
N THR A 135 -8.56 3.70 -6.15
CA THR A 135 -8.69 2.68 -5.10
C THR A 135 -9.04 3.33 -3.77
N VAL A 136 -9.94 2.70 -3.02
CA VAL A 136 -10.17 2.98 -1.59
C VAL A 136 -10.41 1.64 -0.90
N ALA A 137 -9.52 1.26 0.01
CA ALA A 137 -9.51 -0.09 0.57
C ALA A 137 -8.95 -0.11 1.99
N GLU A 138 -9.39 -1.12 2.74
CA GLU A 138 -8.80 -1.55 3.99
C GLU A 138 -7.99 -2.83 3.77
N GLY A 139 -6.95 -2.99 4.55
CA GLY A 139 -6.11 -4.17 4.49
C GLY A 139 -5.15 -4.28 5.66
N GLU A 140 -4.30 -5.28 5.56
CA GLU A 140 -3.22 -5.54 6.50
C GLU A 140 -1.89 -5.47 5.75
N VAL A 141 -0.92 -4.79 6.34
CA VAL A 141 0.43 -4.68 5.78
C VAL A 141 1.13 -6.04 5.91
N THR A 142 1.52 -6.63 4.77
CA THR A 142 2.19 -7.94 4.74
C THR A 142 3.69 -7.84 4.51
N VAL A 143 4.15 -6.76 3.86
CA VAL A 143 5.55 -6.48 3.58
C VAL A 143 5.82 -5.00 3.80
N VAL A 144 6.91 -4.70 4.51
CA VAL A 144 7.54 -3.37 4.56
C VAL A 144 9.02 -3.60 4.33
N LYS A 145 9.58 -2.99 3.30
CA LYS A 145 11.00 -3.08 2.95
C LYS A 145 11.52 -1.72 2.57
N GLU A 146 12.62 -1.28 3.18
CA GLU A 146 13.36 -0.12 2.72
C GLU A 146 14.08 -0.45 1.41
N LEU A 147 13.96 0.44 0.42
CA LEU A 147 14.66 0.33 -0.85
C LEU A 147 16.06 0.96 -0.69
N PRO A 148 17.13 0.19 -0.88
CA PRO A 148 18.50 0.61 -0.54
C PRO A 148 19.00 1.81 -1.35
N THR A 149 18.42 2.08 -2.52
CA THR A 149 18.86 3.15 -3.42
C THR A 149 18.17 4.48 -3.14
N THR A 150 16.89 4.46 -2.74
CA THR A 150 16.08 5.68 -2.56
C THR A 150 15.79 6.01 -1.11
N GLY A 151 15.88 5.03 -0.20
CA GLY A 151 15.39 5.15 1.17
C GLY A 151 13.85 5.17 1.26
N GLU A 152 13.15 4.87 0.17
CA GLU A 152 11.70 4.75 0.17
C GLU A 152 11.26 3.38 0.69
N LEU A 153 10.02 3.30 1.16
CA LEU A 153 9.42 2.07 1.65
C LEU A 153 8.62 1.40 0.54
N GLN A 154 8.98 0.17 0.21
CA GLN A 154 8.10 -0.75 -0.50
C GLN A 154 7.14 -1.39 0.50
N VAL A 155 5.86 -1.00 0.43
CA VAL A 155 4.80 -1.50 1.29
C VAL A 155 3.84 -2.36 0.47
N THR A 156 3.58 -3.58 0.93
CA THR A 156 2.53 -4.44 0.37
C THR A 156 1.40 -4.59 1.36
N VAL A 157 0.17 -4.35 0.89
CA VAL A 157 -1.05 -4.46 1.66
C VAL A 157 -1.91 -5.58 1.09
N HIS A 158 -2.26 -6.54 1.93
CA HIS A 158 -3.30 -7.52 1.63
C HIS A 158 -4.66 -6.90 1.90
N VAL A 159 -5.43 -6.67 0.84
CA VAL A 159 -6.75 -6.06 0.89
C VAL A 159 -7.75 -7.00 1.53
N THR A 160 -8.41 -6.54 2.59
CA THR A 160 -9.45 -7.28 3.33
C THR A 160 -10.84 -6.74 3.01
N HIS A 161 -10.96 -5.45 2.71
CA HIS A 161 -12.21 -4.82 2.30
C HIS A 161 -11.95 -3.73 1.25
N SER A 162 -12.80 -3.65 0.23
CA SER A 162 -12.69 -2.64 -0.82
C SER A 162 -13.97 -1.82 -0.92
N TYR A 163 -13.83 -0.50 -0.80
CA TYR A 163 -14.91 0.45 -1.08
C TYR A 163 -14.93 0.83 -2.56
N LYS A 164 -13.73 1.01 -3.14
CA LYS A 164 -13.51 1.21 -4.57
C LYS A 164 -12.41 0.26 -5.01
N PRO A 165 -12.77 -0.87 -5.66
CA PRO A 165 -11.80 -1.94 -5.92
C PRO A 165 -10.93 -1.62 -7.14
N THR A 166 -9.65 -1.97 -7.05
CA THR A 166 -8.84 -2.28 -8.23
C THR A 166 -9.11 -3.74 -8.61
N ARG A 167 -9.67 -3.97 -9.80
CA ARG A 167 -10.19 -5.30 -10.19
C ARG A 167 -9.11 -6.38 -10.14
N GLY A 168 -9.40 -7.47 -9.45
CA GLY A 168 -8.63 -8.72 -9.52
C GLY A 168 -7.30 -8.72 -8.74
N VAL A 169 -7.05 -7.71 -7.90
CA VAL A 169 -5.78 -7.59 -7.17
C VAL A 169 -6.06 -7.58 -5.66
N ALA A 170 -5.66 -8.65 -4.97
CA ALA A 170 -5.82 -8.77 -3.51
C ALA A 170 -4.61 -8.23 -2.74
N ASN A 171 -3.42 -8.20 -3.35
CA ASN A 171 -2.21 -7.66 -2.75
C ASN A 171 -1.75 -6.45 -3.56
N LEU A 172 -1.74 -5.28 -2.93
CA LEU A 172 -1.35 -4.03 -3.56
C LEU A 172 0.00 -3.59 -3.01
N THR A 173 0.97 -3.38 -3.90
CA THR A 173 2.32 -2.95 -3.53
C THR A 173 2.55 -1.52 -4.01
N TYR A 174 3.01 -0.67 -3.10
CA TYR A 174 3.31 0.72 -3.36
C TYR A 174 4.73 1.06 -2.88
N VAL A 175 5.36 1.99 -3.58
CA VAL A 175 6.58 2.65 -3.11
C VAL A 175 6.17 4.01 -2.57
N ILE A 176 6.47 4.26 -1.30
CA ILE A 176 6.05 5.46 -0.57
C ILE A 176 7.22 6.01 0.24
N SER A 177 7.25 7.32 0.44
CA SER A 177 8.20 7.93 1.37
C SER A 177 7.78 7.66 2.81
N GLU A 178 8.74 7.45 3.71
CA GLU A 178 8.45 7.34 5.15
C GLU A 178 7.76 8.61 5.69
N TYR A 179 8.04 9.78 5.10
CA TYR A 179 7.43 11.06 5.49
C TYR A 179 5.95 11.20 5.11
N ASP A 180 5.45 10.34 4.21
CA ASP A 180 4.03 10.34 3.80
C ASP A 180 3.17 9.45 4.73
N LEU A 181 3.78 8.79 5.72
CA LEU A 181 3.11 7.95 6.70
C LEU A 181 2.92 8.70 8.03
N PRO A 182 1.75 8.59 8.66
CA PRO A 182 1.52 9.21 9.97
C PRO A 182 2.33 8.54 11.09
N GLU A 183 2.61 7.24 10.94
CA GLU A 183 3.39 6.42 11.87
C GLU A 183 4.19 5.36 11.10
N PRO A 184 5.31 4.86 11.66
CA PRO A 184 6.06 3.75 11.06
C PRO A 184 5.17 2.52 10.85
N LEU A 185 5.07 2.06 9.61
CA LEU A 185 4.30 0.86 9.29
C LEU A 185 5.10 -0.39 9.64
N ALA A 186 4.45 -1.32 10.33
CA ALA A 186 4.97 -2.66 10.57
C ALA A 186 4.13 -3.70 9.84
N LYS A 187 4.71 -4.88 9.64
CA LYS A 187 3.93 -6.05 9.21
C LYS A 187 2.85 -6.37 10.24
N GLY A 188 1.63 -6.66 9.78
CA GLY A 188 0.46 -6.91 10.62
C GLY A 188 -0.36 -5.66 10.94
N THR A 189 0.15 -4.47 10.61
CA THR A 189 -0.58 -3.22 10.84
C THR A 189 -1.80 -3.14 9.94
N ARG A 190 -2.96 -2.83 10.53
CA ARG A 190 -4.18 -2.54 9.78
C ARG A 190 -4.15 -1.12 9.25
N VAL A 191 -4.54 -1.00 7.99
CA VAL A 191 -4.49 0.25 7.24
C VAL A 191 -5.75 0.44 6.41
N LEU A 192 -6.14 1.70 6.26
CA LEU A 192 -7.09 2.18 5.26
C LEU A 192 -6.35 3.22 4.42
N PHE A 193 -6.44 3.10 3.11
CA PHE A 193 -5.73 3.98 2.19
C PHE A 193 -6.57 4.30 0.96
N GLY A 194 -6.24 5.42 0.32
CA GLY A 194 -6.84 5.83 -0.94
C GLY A 194 -5.77 6.21 -1.95
N VAL A 195 -6.01 5.82 -3.20
CA VAL A 195 -5.13 6.08 -4.34
C VAL A 195 -5.92 6.92 -5.35
N PRO A 196 -5.50 8.16 -5.65
CA PRO A 196 -6.13 8.97 -6.69
C PRO A 196 -6.00 8.33 -8.08
N GLN A 197 -6.93 8.67 -8.97
CA GLN A 197 -6.79 8.29 -10.38
C GLN A 197 -5.51 8.89 -10.98
N GLY A 198 -4.78 8.05 -11.73
CA GLY A 198 -3.51 8.45 -12.35
C GLY A 198 -2.32 8.53 -11.38
N SER A 199 -2.52 8.31 -10.08
CA SER A 199 -1.43 8.29 -9.10
C SER A 199 -0.80 6.89 -9.00
N PRO A 200 0.54 6.78 -8.93
CA PRO A 200 1.22 5.50 -8.69
C PRO A 200 1.20 5.08 -7.22
N SER A 201 0.86 5.99 -6.30
CA SER A 201 0.90 5.75 -4.85
C SER A 201 -0.32 6.34 -4.13
N PRO A 202 -0.63 5.86 -2.91
CA PRO A 202 -1.67 6.44 -2.08
C PRO A 202 -1.30 7.86 -1.65
N ASP A 203 -2.29 8.75 -1.63
CA ASP A 203 -2.14 10.11 -1.12
C ASP A 203 -2.68 10.26 0.32
N HIS A 204 -3.32 9.21 0.83
CA HIS A 204 -3.88 9.18 2.17
C HIS A 204 -3.73 7.81 2.81
N TRP A 205 -3.32 7.83 4.08
CA TRP A 205 -3.16 6.66 4.94
C TRP A 205 -3.83 6.90 6.28
N VAL A 206 -4.49 5.86 6.78
CA VAL A 206 -5.01 5.77 8.13
C VAL A 206 -4.51 4.47 8.71
N VAL A 207 -3.92 4.56 9.90
CA VAL A 207 -3.31 3.44 10.62
C VAL A 207 -4.09 3.23 11.90
N GLY A 208 -4.36 1.98 12.25
CA GLY A 208 -5.04 1.63 13.51
C GLY A 208 -6.55 1.45 13.36
N GLU A 209 -7.11 0.48 14.10
CA GLU A 209 -8.52 0.06 13.95
C GLU A 209 -9.51 1.19 14.30
N GLN A 210 -9.20 2.01 15.30
CA GLN A 210 -10.13 3.05 15.77
C GLN A 210 -10.28 4.17 14.75
N GLU A 211 -9.18 4.63 14.18
CA GLU A 211 -9.13 5.64 13.14
C GLU A 211 -9.75 5.12 11.84
N ILE A 212 -9.45 3.87 11.49
CA ILE A 212 -10.05 3.19 10.34
C ILE A 212 -11.57 3.10 10.51
N ALA A 213 -12.07 2.70 11.68
CA ALA A 213 -13.52 2.59 11.93
C ALA A 213 -14.24 3.93 11.77
N ARG A 214 -13.62 5.04 12.19
CA ARG A 214 -14.15 6.38 12.02
C ARG A 214 -14.24 6.77 10.54
N GLU A 215 -13.18 6.56 9.77
CA GLU A 215 -13.19 6.90 8.33
C GLU A 215 -14.07 5.95 7.51
N ARG A 216 -14.13 4.65 7.87
CA ARG A 216 -15.04 3.66 7.30
C ARG A 216 -16.49 4.15 7.33
N ALA A 217 -16.94 4.68 8.47
CA ALA A 217 -18.30 5.19 8.61
C ALA A 217 -18.57 6.33 7.62
N TRP A 218 -17.62 7.26 7.48
CA TRP A 218 -17.73 8.40 6.57
C TRP A 218 -17.69 8.00 5.09
N ILE A 219 -16.76 7.12 4.71
CA ILE A 219 -16.63 6.60 3.36
C ILE A 219 -17.92 5.90 2.95
N THR A 220 -18.43 5.02 3.81
CA THR A 220 -19.65 4.24 3.54
C THR A 220 -20.85 5.17 3.33
N ALA A 221 -20.99 6.21 4.15
CA ALA A 221 -22.07 7.19 4.00
C ALA A 221 -21.96 8.03 2.71
N SER A 222 -20.72 8.37 2.30
CA SER A 222 -20.46 9.27 1.16
C SER A 222 -20.37 8.55 -0.20
N LEU A 223 -20.17 7.22 -0.19
CA LEU A 223 -19.97 6.41 -1.39
C LEU A 223 -21.11 6.49 -2.42
N PRO A 224 -22.40 6.56 -2.03
CA PRO A 224 -23.48 6.72 -3.01
C PRO A 224 -23.43 8.07 -3.72
N ALA A 225 -23.16 9.15 -2.99
CA ALA A 225 -23.11 10.50 -3.53
C ALA A 225 -21.95 10.70 -4.51
N SER A 226 -20.81 10.04 -4.28
CA SER A 226 -19.63 10.14 -5.16
C SER A 226 -19.89 9.66 -6.59
N ARG A 227 -20.89 8.78 -6.80
CA ARG A 227 -21.24 8.27 -8.14
C ARG A 227 -21.82 9.33 -9.06
N GLY A 228 -22.37 10.41 -8.50
CA GLY A 228 -22.91 11.54 -9.25
C GLY A 228 -21.92 12.70 -9.42
N VAL A 229 -20.71 12.59 -8.88
CA VAL A 229 -19.69 13.62 -8.94
C VAL A 229 -18.67 13.27 -10.03
N THR A 230 -18.29 14.25 -10.83
CA THR A 230 -17.26 14.10 -11.85
C THR A 230 -15.88 14.30 -11.25
N CYS A 231 -14.96 13.41 -11.65
CA CYS A 231 -13.55 13.71 -11.77
C CYS A 231 -13.31 14.19 -13.22
#